data_AF-A0A7G5Z7U1-F1
#
_entry.id   AF-A0A7G5Z7U1-F1
#
_cell.length_a   1.000
_cell.length_b   1.000
_cell.length_c   1.000
_cell.angle_alpha   90.00
_cell.angle_beta   90.00
_cell.angle_gamma   90.00
#
_symmetry.space_group_name_H-M   'P 1'
#
loop_
_entity.id
_entity.type
_entity.pdbx_description
1 polymer ?
#
loop_
_entity_poly.entity_id
_entity_poly.type
_entity_poly.pdbx_seq_one_letter_code
_entity_poly.pdbx_strand_id
1 'polypeptide(L)'
;MVALALQAAAPVLTVPDLGPPKDWSALAPLSFTKQPDYAAGLTTFVADEVKAGRCVPPKRIDGQKRIDISLAVLVVPGGTVKRIVPQAIDCPTVEQYSAGLVLSMARDNIKGSPATDTWYRTSMSYNWEK
;
A
#
# COMPACT_ATOMS: atom_id res chain seq x y z
N MET A 1 -55.03 6.29 -11.02
CA MET A 1 -54.57 6.50 -9.64
C MET A 1 -53.25 5.77 -9.48
N VAL A 2 -52.12 6.48 -9.42
CA VAL A 2 -50.79 5.89 -9.14
C VAL A 2 -50.23 6.66 -7.95
N ALA A 3 -50.05 5.97 -6.82
CA ALA A 3 -49.48 6.55 -5.62
C ALA A 3 -47.95 6.54 -5.73
N LEU A 4 -47.32 7.71 -5.72
CA LEU A 4 -45.87 7.86 -5.56
C LEU A 4 -45.52 7.60 -4.09
N ALA A 5 -44.74 6.55 -3.83
CA ALA A 5 -44.15 6.31 -2.52
C ALA A 5 -42.87 7.15 -2.35
N LEU A 6 -42.86 8.00 -1.32
CA LEU A 6 -41.72 8.83 -0.93
C LEU A 6 -40.70 7.94 -0.17
N GLN A 7 -39.53 7.66 -0.74
CA GLN A 7 -38.45 6.97 -0.05
C GLN A 7 -37.71 7.94 0.86
N ALA A 8 -37.76 7.70 2.18
CA ALA A 8 -36.95 8.43 3.15
C ALA A 8 -35.50 7.92 3.11
N ALA A 9 -34.56 8.78 2.72
CA ALA A 9 -33.13 8.50 2.84
C ALA A 9 -32.70 8.69 4.30
N ALA A 10 -32.20 7.62 4.94
CA ALA A 10 -31.58 7.72 6.25
C ALA A 10 -30.23 8.46 6.15
N PRO A 11 -29.88 9.32 7.11
CA PRO A 11 -28.58 9.98 7.12
C PRO A 11 -27.48 8.95 7.38
N VAL A 12 -26.57 8.80 6.42
CA VAL A 12 -25.34 8.01 6.60
C VAL A 12 -24.41 8.84 7.48
N LEU A 13 -24.18 8.43 8.72
CA LEU A 13 -23.17 9.04 9.59
C LEU A 13 -21.78 8.71 9.03
N THR A 14 -21.14 9.67 8.39
CA THR A 14 -19.74 9.57 7.97
C THR A 14 -18.85 9.66 9.21
N VAL A 15 -18.36 8.51 9.70
CA VAL A 15 -17.24 8.50 10.66
C VAL A 15 -16.02 9.09 9.94
N PRO A 16 -15.33 10.10 10.49
CA PRO A 16 -14.13 10.62 9.88
C PRO A 16 -13.09 9.51 9.83
N ASP A 17 -12.88 9.03 8.62
CA ASP A 17 -11.85 8.08 8.27
C ASP A 17 -10.51 8.80 8.24
N LEU A 18 -9.94 8.95 9.45
CA LEU A 18 -8.63 9.54 9.63
C LEU A 18 -7.63 8.59 8.97
N GLY A 19 -7.08 9.02 7.83
CA GLY A 19 -5.99 8.34 7.14
C GLY A 19 -4.78 8.11 8.06
N PRO A 20 -3.68 7.54 7.53
CA PRO A 20 -2.48 7.36 8.33
C PRO A 20 -2.01 8.70 8.90
N PRO A 21 -1.28 8.70 10.03
CA PRO A 21 -0.61 9.89 10.55
C PRO A 21 0.17 10.62 9.45
N LYS A 22 0.35 11.93 9.55
CA LYS A 22 1.12 12.69 8.54
C LYS A 22 2.60 12.31 8.50
N ASP A 23 3.17 11.97 9.66
CA ASP A 23 4.55 11.51 9.77
C ASP A 23 4.59 9.99 9.92
N TRP A 24 5.18 9.32 8.94
CA TRP A 24 5.25 7.86 8.88
C TRP A 24 6.53 7.31 9.53
N SER A 25 7.48 8.18 9.90
CA SER A 25 8.72 7.77 10.54
C SER A 25 8.49 7.16 11.93
N ALA A 26 7.40 7.57 12.60
CA ALA A 26 6.97 7.06 13.90
C ALA A 26 6.13 5.77 13.84
N LEU A 27 5.73 5.32 12.65
CA LEU A 27 4.96 4.08 12.51
C LEU A 27 5.85 2.87 12.76
N ALA A 28 5.35 1.93 13.55
CA ALA A 28 6.02 0.66 13.77
C ALA A 28 6.15 -0.13 12.45
N PRO A 29 7.26 -0.85 12.22
CA PRO A 29 7.40 -1.68 11.03
C PRO A 29 6.42 -2.86 11.05
N LEU A 30 5.74 -3.12 9.93
CA LEU A 30 4.93 -4.31 9.75
C LEU A 30 5.85 -5.52 9.60
N SER A 31 5.68 -6.50 10.49
CA SER A 31 6.44 -7.75 10.46
C SER A 31 5.64 -8.85 9.78
N PHE A 32 6.28 -9.58 8.86
CA PHE A 32 5.70 -10.76 8.21
C PHE A 32 6.29 -12.04 8.81
N THR A 33 5.50 -13.11 8.87
CA THR A 33 5.96 -14.42 9.35
C THR A 33 6.89 -15.10 8.34
N LYS A 34 6.56 -14.97 7.05
CA LYS A 34 7.37 -15.41 5.92
C LYS A 34 7.67 -14.21 5.04
N GLN A 35 8.93 -14.07 4.64
CA GLN A 35 9.33 -13.06 3.68
C GLN A 35 9.37 -13.72 2.29
N PRO A 36 8.46 -13.39 1.38
CA PRO A 36 8.47 -14.00 0.06
C PRO A 36 9.64 -13.46 -0.74
N ASP A 37 10.26 -14.34 -1.53
CA ASP A 37 11.34 -13.95 -2.43
C ASP A 37 10.75 -13.29 -3.68
N TYR A 38 10.73 -11.96 -3.67
CA TYR A 38 10.15 -11.14 -4.72
C TYR A 38 11.17 -10.63 -5.74
N ALA A 39 12.44 -11.02 -5.61
CA ALA A 39 13.55 -10.28 -6.19
C ALA A 39 13.59 -10.26 -7.73
N ALA A 40 13.06 -11.28 -8.42
CA ALA A 40 13.28 -11.41 -9.86
C ALA A 40 12.10 -10.99 -10.74
N GLY A 41 10.87 -11.41 -10.43
CA GLY A 41 9.72 -11.21 -11.33
C GLY A 41 8.98 -9.88 -11.16
N LEU A 42 9.06 -9.25 -9.98
CA LEU A 42 8.23 -8.09 -9.65
C LEU A 42 8.84 -6.75 -10.07
N THR A 43 10.15 -6.73 -10.30
CA THR A 43 10.86 -5.55 -10.78
C THR A 43 10.61 -5.28 -12.28
N THR A 44 10.29 -6.31 -13.07
CA THR A 44 10.03 -6.16 -14.52
C THR A 44 8.86 -5.21 -14.79
N PHE A 45 7.75 -5.34 -14.05
CA PHE A 45 6.61 -4.42 -14.18
C PHE A 45 7.04 -2.97 -13.97
N VAL A 46 7.79 -2.70 -12.90
CA VAL A 46 8.27 -1.35 -12.57
C VAL A 46 9.24 -0.82 -13.62
N ALA A 47 10.15 -1.67 -14.11
CA ALA A 47 11.08 -1.32 -15.18
C ALA A 47 10.33 -0.94 -16.48
N ASP A 48 9.25 -1.65 -16.82
CA ASP A 48 8.41 -1.38 -17.99
C ASP A 48 7.59 -0.11 -17.85
N GLU A 49 7.04 0.18 -16.67
CA GLU A 49 6.38 1.47 -16.38
C GLU A 49 7.35 2.65 -16.58
N VAL A 50 8.59 2.50 -16.13
CA VAL A 50 9.65 3.51 -16.33
C VAL A 50 10.05 3.62 -17.80
N LYS A 51 10.22 2.50 -18.50
CA LYS A 51 10.57 2.48 -19.92
C LYS A 51 9.48 3.13 -20.78
N ALA A 52 8.22 2.96 -20.41
CA ALA A 52 7.08 3.57 -21.08
C ALA A 52 6.85 5.05 -20.70
N GLY A 53 7.68 5.62 -19.81
CA GLY A 53 7.57 7.01 -19.37
C GLY A 53 6.39 7.30 -18.43
N ARG A 54 5.72 6.27 -17.92
CA ARG A 54 4.59 6.40 -16.97
C ARG A 54 5.05 6.62 -15.54
N CYS A 55 6.31 6.31 -15.25
CA CYS A 55 6.96 6.56 -13.97
C CYS A 55 8.35 7.14 -14.22
N VAL A 56 8.67 8.25 -13.55
CA VAL A 56 10.01 8.84 -13.60
C VAL A 56 10.73 8.50 -12.29
N PRO A 57 11.73 7.61 -12.30
CA PRO A 57 12.39 7.19 -11.07
C PRO A 57 13.11 8.38 -10.42
N PRO A 58 12.91 8.62 -9.12
CA PRO A 58 13.40 9.82 -8.45
C PRO A 58 14.92 9.82 -8.21
N LYS A 59 15.58 8.64 -8.20
CA LYS A 59 17.03 8.52 -7.96
C LYS A 59 17.69 7.42 -8.78
N ARG A 60 18.93 7.68 -9.20
CA ARG A 60 19.89 6.66 -9.61
C ARG A 60 20.87 6.46 -8.45
N ILE A 61 21.12 5.22 -8.05
CA ILE A 61 22.15 4.88 -7.06
C ILE A 61 23.16 3.97 -7.77
N ASP A 62 24.43 4.34 -7.76
CA ASP A 62 25.54 3.54 -8.33
C ASP A 62 25.30 3.08 -9.79
N GLY A 63 24.65 3.93 -10.60
CA GLY A 63 24.33 3.63 -12.00
C GLY A 63 23.10 2.74 -12.21
N GLN A 64 22.58 2.12 -11.15
CA GLN A 64 21.35 1.32 -11.17
C GLN A 64 20.11 2.20 -11.03
N LYS A 65 19.03 1.82 -11.71
CA LYS A 65 17.71 2.45 -11.50
C LYS A 65 17.10 1.83 -10.25
N ARG A 66 16.64 2.70 -9.34
CA ARG A 66 16.01 2.29 -8.08
C ARG A 66 14.76 3.11 -7.81
N ILE A 67 13.71 2.44 -7.36
CA ILE A 67 12.51 3.07 -6.80
C ILE A 67 12.30 2.49 -5.40
N ASP A 68 12.24 3.37 -4.41
CA ASP A 68 11.85 3.03 -3.05
C ASP A 68 10.45 3.57 -2.79
N ILE A 69 9.59 2.74 -2.20
CA ILE A 69 8.24 3.12 -1.83
C ILE A 69 7.96 2.68 -0.40
N SER A 70 7.40 3.60 0.40
CA SER A 70 6.87 3.29 1.73
C SER A 70 5.34 3.19 1.66
N LEU A 71 4.75 2.31 2.44
CA LEU A 71 3.30 2.14 2.53
C LEU A 71 2.89 2.13 4.00
N ALA A 72 1.82 2.86 4.33
CA ALA A 72 1.14 2.75 5.60
C ALA A 72 0.06 1.65 5.50
N VAL A 73 0.01 0.74 6.47
CA VAL A 73 -0.89 -0.41 6.49
C VAL A 73 -1.69 -0.40 7.78
N LEU A 74 -3.02 -0.31 7.67
CA LEU A 74 -3.93 -0.42 8.81
C LEU A 74 -4.24 -1.89 9.04
N VAL A 75 -3.80 -2.41 10.18
CA VAL A 75 -4.07 -3.78 10.62
C VAL A 75 -5.04 -3.76 11.78
N VAL A 76 -6.09 -4.58 11.68
CA VAL A 76 -7.13 -4.73 12.72
C VAL A 76 -6.81 -5.91 13.64
N PRO A 77 -7.48 -6.02 14.81
CA PRO A 77 -7.41 -7.23 15.63
C PRO A 77 -7.73 -8.48 14.79
N GLY A 78 -6.98 -9.55 15.00
CA GLY A 78 -6.98 -10.74 14.15
C GLY A 78 -5.91 -10.72 13.04
N GLY A 79 -5.10 -9.66 12.94
CA GLY A 79 -3.98 -9.60 11.99
C GLY A 79 -4.41 -9.39 10.54
N THR A 80 -5.61 -8.84 10.31
CA THR A 80 -6.13 -8.60 8.95
C THR A 80 -5.82 -7.18 8.49
N VAL A 81 -5.50 -7.01 7.21
CA VAL A 81 -5.32 -5.68 6.61
C VAL A 81 -6.67 -5.08 6.26
N LYS A 82 -6.96 -3.90 6.81
CA LYS A 82 -8.16 -3.10 6.50
C LYS A 82 -7.88 -2.04 5.44
N ARG A 83 -6.66 -1.52 5.38
CA ARG A 83 -6.28 -0.48 4.41
C ARG A 83 -4.78 -0.46 4.14
N ILE A 84 -4.42 -0.06 2.93
CA ILE A 84 -3.05 0.26 2.53
C ILE A 84 -3.06 1.64 1.87
N VAL A 85 -2.12 2.50 2.27
CA VAL A 85 -1.91 3.83 1.69
C VAL A 85 -0.45 3.93 1.26
N PRO A 86 -0.15 3.96 -0.05
CA PRO A 86 1.19 4.21 -0.54
C PRO A 86 1.61 5.66 -0.26
N GLN A 87 2.88 5.87 0.04
CA GLN A 87 3.45 7.21 -0.03
C GLN A 87 3.53 7.61 -1.50
N ALA A 88 3.06 8.81 -1.82
CA ALA A 88 3.14 9.32 -3.19
C ALA A 88 4.61 9.47 -3.61
N ILE A 89 4.94 8.87 -4.75
CA ILE A 89 6.25 8.94 -5.42
C ILE A 89 6.10 9.45 -6.86
N ASP A 90 4.94 10.01 -7.20
CA ASP A 90 4.55 10.46 -8.54
C ASP A 90 4.54 9.32 -9.59
N CYS A 91 4.33 8.08 -9.14
CA CYS A 91 4.19 6.90 -10.00
C CYS A 91 2.92 6.10 -9.65
N PRO A 92 1.72 6.56 -10.02
CA PRO A 92 0.46 5.97 -9.57
C PRO A 92 0.34 4.46 -9.86
N THR A 93 0.82 4.00 -11.02
CA THR A 93 0.78 2.57 -11.38
C THR A 93 1.67 1.72 -10.49
N VAL A 94 2.88 2.21 -10.16
CA VAL A 94 3.82 1.55 -9.24
C VAL A 94 3.31 1.58 -7.80
N GLU A 95 2.66 2.66 -7.38
CA GLU A 95 2.04 2.80 -6.06
C GLU A 95 0.91 1.77 -5.86
N GLN A 96 0.00 1.66 -6.84
CA GLN A 96 -1.10 0.68 -6.79
C GLN A 96 -0.58 -0.76 -6.86
N TYR A 97 0.40 -1.01 -7.73
CA TYR A 97 1.05 -2.31 -7.82
C TYR A 97 1.67 -2.73 -6.48
N SER A 98 2.41 -1.82 -5.83
CA SER A 98 3.03 -2.06 -4.52
C SER A 98 2.00 -2.32 -3.43
N ALA A 99 0.87 -1.58 -3.43
CA ALA A 99 -0.23 -1.85 -2.50
C ALA A 99 -0.82 -3.26 -2.69
N GLY A 100 -1.02 -3.68 -3.93
CA GLY A 100 -1.49 -5.03 -4.26
C GLY A 100 -0.53 -6.12 -3.79
N LEU A 101 0.78 -5.90 -3.94
CA LEU A 101 1.80 -6.83 -3.45
C LEU A 101 1.78 -6.95 -1.93
N VAL A 102 1.77 -5.83 -1.21
CA VAL A 102 1.69 -5.83 0.26
C VAL A 102 0.41 -6.51 0.74
N LEU A 103 -0.73 -6.30 0.06
CA LEU A 103 -1.97 -6.99 0.39
C LEU A 103 -1.83 -8.51 0.22
N SER A 104 -1.25 -8.95 -0.90
CA SER A 104 -0.99 -10.37 -1.16
C SER A 104 -0.05 -10.97 -0.11
N MET A 105 1.02 -10.25 0.24
CA MET A 105 1.98 -10.63 1.28
C MET A 105 1.37 -10.77 2.66
N ALA A 106 0.38 -9.94 2.99
CA ALA A 106 -0.18 -9.86 4.33
C ALA A 106 -1.19 -10.97 4.63
N ARG A 107 -1.81 -11.54 3.59
CA ARG A 107 -2.79 -12.62 3.74
C ARG A 107 -2.18 -13.79 4.52
N ASP A 108 -2.75 -14.07 5.69
CA ASP A 108 -2.35 -15.12 6.62
C ASP A 108 -0.86 -15.13 6.99
N ASN A 109 -0.21 -13.97 6.91
CA ASN A 109 1.25 -13.88 7.01
C ASN A 109 1.75 -12.64 7.76
N ILE A 110 0.87 -11.88 8.42
CA ILE A 110 1.27 -10.86 9.40
C ILE A 110 1.72 -11.54 10.70
N LYS A 111 2.86 -11.13 11.24
CA LYS A 111 3.39 -11.62 12.51
C LYS A 111 2.70 -10.90 13.68
N GLY A 112 1.83 -11.63 14.37
CA GLY A 112 1.09 -11.13 15.52
C GLY A 112 -0.20 -10.41 15.15
N SER A 113 -0.94 -9.99 16.17
CA SER A 113 -2.18 -9.23 16.01
C SER A 113 -2.13 -8.03 16.96
N PRO A 114 -2.42 -6.80 16.49
CA PRO A 114 -2.58 -5.68 17.40
C PRO A 114 -3.85 -5.86 18.26
N ALA A 115 -3.90 -5.17 19.41
CA ALA A 115 -5.07 -5.14 20.27
C ALA A 115 -6.18 -4.22 19.74
N THR A 116 -5.81 -3.21 18.94
CA THR A 116 -6.71 -2.22 18.31
C THR A 116 -6.29 -1.98 16.87
N ASP A 117 -7.15 -1.35 16.07
CA ASP A 117 -6.80 -0.86 14.72
C ASP A 117 -5.49 -0.05 14.79
N THR A 118 -4.43 -0.53 14.14
CA THR A 118 -3.08 0.03 14.26
C THR A 118 -2.45 0.24 12.90
N TRP A 119 -1.92 1.44 12.69
CA TRP A 119 -1.13 1.77 11.51
C TRP A 119 0.31 1.28 11.68
N TYR A 120 0.80 0.57 10.67
CA TYR A 120 2.18 0.14 10.52
C TYR A 120 2.78 0.74 9.26
N ARG A 121 4.12 0.72 9.16
CA ARG A 121 4.85 1.04 7.94
C ARG A 121 5.48 -0.21 7.35
N THR A 122 5.47 -0.32 6.04
CA THR A 122 6.33 -1.25 5.30
C THR A 122 6.97 -0.52 4.12
N SER A 123 8.03 -1.09 3.57
CA SER A 123 8.77 -0.51 2.45
C SER A 123 9.16 -1.57 1.45
N MET A 124 9.20 -1.17 0.17
CA MET A 124 9.66 -2.00 -0.93
C MET A 124 10.70 -1.23 -1.74
N SER A 125 11.67 -1.96 -2.29
CA SER A 125 12.70 -1.43 -3.16
C SER A 125 12.71 -2.22 -4.46
N TYR A 126 12.61 -1.52 -5.57
CA TYR A 126 12.71 -2.08 -6.92
C TYR A 126 14.04 -1.64 -7.51
N ASN A 127 14.90 -2.59 -7.88
CA ASN A 127 16.23 -2.35 -8.40
C ASN A 127 16.46 -3.17 -9.67
N TRP A 128 16.82 -2.51 -10.76
CA TRP A 128 17.11 -3.19 -12.02
C TRP A 128 18.32 -2.60 -12.73
N GLU A 129 18.97 -3.49 -13.48
CA GLU A 129 20.05 -3.13 -14.39
C GLU A 129 19.49 -2.44 -15.63
N LYS A 130 20.39 -1.74 -16.32
CA LYS A 130 20.05 -0.81 -17.39
C LYS A 130 19.64 -1.51 -18.67
#